data_AF-A0A9W7KRF2-F1
#
_entry.id   AF-A0A9W7KRF2-F1
#
_cell.length_a   1.000
_cell.length_b   1.000
_cell.length_c   1.000
_cell.angle_alpha   90.00
_cell.angle_beta   90.00
_cell.angle_gamma   90.00
#
_symmetry.space_group_name_H-M   'P 1'
#
loop_
_entity.id
_entity.type
_entity.pdbx_description
1 polymer ?
#
loop_
_entity_poly.entity_id
_entity_poly.type
_entity_poly.pdbx_seq_one_letter_code
_entity_poly.pdbx_strand_id
1 'polypeptide(L)'
;MSDDSSSDGLTSFLFYTLFVYPSCSWILKPGRFPRKTAILYAIGFLACLAFFKTGFEIAEKPPNHYCVLGVTRSSTAMEIKKSYKRLSLELHPDKNKSPDAADQFSHLKSSYDVLMDLENRVVYNKFGSEGVKNNKSTFDETAMLLEMGIFYGTWAMLSFVLTLGKSGTIARTWIYTGMIVMLLVEITLMTQEDPLPEWFFPRTTEFEWIWLLHLLFPAFMNGCRCLGGFLYVDVDGEVRKLLGELKESHRDVLLVLRDVQIGVQSLSARGGGGQHRLGGEGGQVDAAEGGSPMKAPIIKATPTGKLKELETKLAKSNAQVEQAVGALKNEGGKGSGLGFYAMIIGYIALTYFFNN
;
A
#
# COMPACT_ATOMS: atom_id res chain seq x y z
N MET A 1 18.42 20.49 -23.25
CA MET A 1 17.55 20.72 -22.08
C MET A 1 17.61 19.44 -21.29
N SER A 2 18.71 19.21 -20.58
CA SER A 2 19.14 17.88 -20.11
C SER A 2 19.52 17.88 -18.64
N ASP A 3 19.11 18.90 -17.89
CA ASP A 3 19.38 19.04 -16.44
C ASP A 3 18.14 18.88 -15.55
N ASP A 4 16.92 18.74 -16.11
CA ASP A 4 15.68 18.81 -15.32
C ASP A 4 15.15 17.49 -14.74
N SER A 5 15.55 16.32 -15.24
CA SER A 5 14.95 15.05 -14.77
C SER A 5 15.26 14.74 -13.30
N SER A 6 16.44 15.15 -12.82
CA SER A 6 16.88 14.94 -11.42
C SER A 6 16.17 15.89 -10.44
N SER A 7 16.01 17.16 -10.82
CA SER A 7 15.30 18.18 -10.04
C SER A 7 13.81 17.88 -9.97
N ASP A 8 13.21 17.40 -11.06
CA ASP A 8 11.80 17.01 -11.14
C ASP A 8 11.48 15.80 -10.26
N GLY A 9 12.39 14.82 -10.19
CA GLY A 9 12.23 13.65 -9.32
C GLY A 9 12.18 14.01 -7.84
N LEU A 10 13.11 14.86 -7.37
CA LEU A 10 13.17 15.30 -5.98
C LEU A 10 12.01 16.23 -5.62
N THR A 11 11.69 17.20 -6.48
CA THR A 11 10.57 18.14 -6.24
C THR A 11 9.23 17.41 -6.24
N SER A 12 9.01 16.48 -7.18
CA SER A 12 7.87 15.58 -7.17
C SER A 12 7.81 14.79 -5.87
N PHE A 13 8.92 14.17 -5.47
CA PHE A 13 8.99 13.40 -4.22
C PHE A 13 8.63 14.26 -2.99
N LEU A 14 9.19 15.46 -2.88
CA LEU A 14 8.90 16.39 -1.77
C LEU A 14 7.44 16.82 -1.79
N PHE A 15 6.86 17.08 -2.96
CA PHE A 15 5.44 17.41 -3.08
C PHE A 15 4.54 16.27 -2.58
N TYR A 16 4.81 15.05 -3.01
CA TYR A 16 4.04 13.87 -2.59
C TYR A 16 4.19 13.58 -1.09
N THR A 17 5.38 13.75 -0.53
CA THR A 17 5.64 13.48 0.89
C THR A 17 5.12 14.58 1.81
N LEU A 18 5.26 15.86 1.44
CA LEU A 18 4.91 16.99 2.30
C LEU A 18 3.44 17.41 2.18
N PHE A 19 2.81 17.21 1.02
CA PHE A 19 1.45 17.68 0.78
C PHE A 19 0.46 16.54 0.53
N VAL A 20 0.80 15.59 -0.34
CA VAL A 20 -0.15 14.54 -0.75
C VAL A 20 -0.37 13.52 0.37
N TYR A 21 0.70 13.07 1.03
CA TYR A 21 0.61 12.09 2.11
C TYR A 21 -0.16 12.63 3.33
N PRO A 22 0.10 13.84 3.86
CA PRO A 22 -0.69 14.41 4.95
C PRO A 22 -2.16 14.59 4.57
N SER A 23 -2.44 15.01 3.33
CA SER A 23 -3.81 15.17 2.83
C SER A 23 -4.55 13.84 2.78
N CYS A 24 -3.93 12.79 2.22
CA CYS A 24 -4.52 11.45 2.19
C CYS A 24 -4.69 10.87 3.60
N SER A 25 -3.72 11.08 4.48
CA SER A 25 -3.79 10.67 5.90
C SER A 25 -4.93 11.38 6.63
N TRP A 26 -5.16 12.66 6.34
CA TRP A 26 -6.28 13.43 6.89
C TRP A 26 -7.64 12.91 6.41
N ILE A 27 -7.75 12.53 5.13
CA ILE A 27 -8.95 11.92 4.54
C ILE A 27 -9.24 10.55 5.19
N LEU A 28 -8.19 9.74 5.37
CA LEU A 28 -8.28 8.36 5.88
C LEU A 28 -8.24 8.28 7.42
N LYS A 29 -8.38 9.41 8.13
CA LYS A 29 -8.36 9.41 9.60
C LYS A 29 -9.48 8.51 10.16
N PRO A 30 -9.19 7.56 11.07
CA PRO A 30 -10.19 6.68 11.64
C PRO A 30 -11.33 7.47 12.30
N GLY A 31 -12.57 7.09 11.98
CA GLY A 31 -13.78 7.71 12.56
C GLY A 31 -14.28 8.99 11.89
N ARG A 32 -13.56 9.56 10.91
CA ARG A 32 -14.04 10.75 10.18
C ARG A 32 -15.10 10.41 9.12
N PHE A 33 -14.84 9.37 8.33
CA PHE A 33 -15.76 8.89 7.30
C PHE A 33 -15.94 7.37 7.41
N PRO A 34 -17.06 6.81 6.91
CA PRO A 34 -17.21 5.37 6.74
C PRO A 34 -16.08 4.80 5.87
N ARG A 35 -15.59 3.59 6.18
CA ARG A 35 -14.40 2.99 5.53
C ARG A 35 -14.44 3.08 4.00
N LYS A 36 -15.58 2.75 3.36
CA LYS A 36 -15.73 2.78 1.90
C LYS A 36 -15.66 4.21 1.32
N THR A 37 -16.30 5.16 1.98
CA THR A 37 -16.33 6.57 1.55
C THR A 37 -14.97 7.23 1.71
N ALA A 38 -14.25 6.94 2.81
CA ALA A 38 -12.90 7.43 3.03
C ALA A 38 -11.93 6.98 1.91
N ILE A 39 -12.00 5.70 1.55
CA ILE A 39 -11.21 5.13 0.45
C ILE A 39 -11.59 5.79 -0.88
N LEU A 40 -12.88 5.96 -1.16
CA LEU A 40 -13.33 6.60 -2.40
C LEU A 40 -12.85 8.05 -2.51
N TYR A 41 -12.90 8.84 -1.43
CA TYR A 41 -12.37 10.20 -1.42
C TYR A 41 -10.85 10.25 -1.57
N ALA A 42 -10.12 9.32 -0.96
CA ALA A 42 -8.67 9.25 -1.12
C ALA A 42 -8.28 8.89 -2.57
N ILE A 43 -8.96 7.91 -3.18
CA ILE A 43 -8.77 7.54 -4.60
C ILE A 43 -9.14 8.73 -5.50
N GLY A 44 -10.28 9.37 -5.27
CA GLY A 44 -10.72 10.53 -6.04
C GLY A 44 -9.75 11.72 -5.94
N PHE A 45 -9.22 12.00 -4.75
CA PHE A 45 -8.20 13.03 -4.54
C PHE A 45 -6.91 12.72 -5.32
N LEU A 46 -6.40 11.48 -5.22
CA LEU A 46 -5.20 11.07 -5.95
C LEU A 46 -5.41 11.06 -7.46
N ALA A 47 -6.57 10.61 -7.94
CA ALA A 47 -6.92 10.62 -9.36
C ALA A 47 -7.06 12.04 -9.90
N CYS A 48 -7.64 12.96 -9.12
CA CYS A 48 -7.74 14.37 -9.45
C CYS A 48 -6.35 15.01 -9.57
N LEU A 49 -5.48 14.76 -8.58
CA LEU A 49 -4.10 15.25 -8.58
C LEU A 49 -3.30 14.69 -9.76
N ALA A 50 -3.43 13.39 -10.04
CA ALA A 50 -2.81 12.75 -11.19
C ALA A 50 -3.32 13.38 -12.50
N PHE A 51 -4.64 13.59 -12.64
CA PHE A 51 -5.23 14.22 -13.82
C PHE A 51 -4.68 15.63 -14.06
N PHE A 52 -4.65 16.48 -13.02
CA PHE A 52 -4.11 17.84 -13.14
C PHE A 52 -2.61 17.83 -13.43
N LYS A 53 -1.84 16.96 -12.76
CA LYS A 53 -0.40 16.83 -13.00
C LYS A 53 -0.14 16.40 -14.45
N THR A 54 -0.74 15.30 -14.88
CA THR A 54 -0.61 14.78 -16.24
C THR A 54 -1.09 15.80 -17.28
N GLY A 55 -2.18 16.52 -17.00
CA GLY A 55 -2.68 17.57 -17.88
C GLY A 55 -1.69 18.73 -18.06
N PHE A 56 -1.07 19.21 -16.98
CA PHE A 56 -0.03 20.23 -17.05
C PHE A 56 1.20 19.75 -17.82
N GLU A 57 1.67 18.54 -17.52
CA GLU A 57 2.89 18.00 -18.12
C GLU A 57 2.72 17.68 -19.61
N ILE A 58 1.53 17.23 -20.03
CA ILE A 58 1.17 17.07 -21.45
C ILE A 58 1.09 18.45 -22.15
N ALA A 59 0.61 19.49 -21.47
CA ALA A 59 0.47 20.82 -22.05
C ALA A 59 1.82 21.53 -22.26
N GLU A 60 2.81 21.26 -21.40
CA GLU A 60 4.17 21.81 -21.53
C GLU A 60 4.99 21.06 -22.59
N LYS A 61 4.68 19.79 -22.84
CA LYS A 61 5.41 18.97 -23.82
C LYS A 61 5.09 19.39 -25.26
N PRO A 62 6.09 19.56 -26.13
CA PRO A 62 5.85 19.86 -27.54
C PRO A 62 5.08 18.71 -28.22
N PRO A 63 4.21 19.00 -29.20
CA PRO A 63 3.44 17.99 -29.90
C PRO A 63 4.37 17.01 -30.61
N ASN A 64 4.02 15.73 -30.52
CA ASN A 64 4.79 14.65 -31.14
C ASN A 64 4.72 14.69 -32.68
N HIS A 65 5.65 14.03 -33.37
CA HIS A 65 5.77 14.10 -34.84
C HIS A 65 4.52 13.60 -35.56
N TYR A 66 3.83 12.61 -34.98
CA TYR A 66 2.55 12.10 -35.50
C TYR A 66 1.43 13.16 -35.42
N CYS A 67 1.37 13.90 -34.31
CA CYS A 67 0.43 15.00 -34.11
C CYS A 67 0.74 16.19 -35.01
N VAL A 68 2.03 16.53 -35.21
CA VAL A 68 2.46 17.61 -36.12
C VAL A 68 2.04 17.31 -37.56
N LEU A 69 2.22 16.07 -38.02
CA LEU A 69 1.82 15.65 -39.37
C LEU A 69 0.33 15.27 -39.48
N GLY A 70 -0.39 15.18 -38.37
CA GLY A 70 -1.80 14.77 -38.34
C GLY A 70 -2.03 13.33 -38.81
N VAL A 71 -1.06 12.44 -38.60
CA VAL A 71 -1.07 11.04 -39.03
C VAL A 71 -1.05 10.09 -37.83
N THR A 72 -1.42 8.84 -38.05
CA THR A 72 -1.37 7.78 -37.03
C THR A 72 -0.03 7.05 -37.08
N ARG A 73 0.27 6.32 -36.01
CA ARG A 73 1.40 5.38 -35.97
C ARG A 73 1.34 4.27 -37.01
N SER A 74 0.15 3.89 -37.49
CA SER A 74 -0.05 2.91 -38.54
C SER A 74 0.01 3.51 -39.96
N SER A 75 0.20 4.83 -40.09
CA SER A 75 0.17 5.50 -41.39
C SER A 75 1.32 5.04 -42.28
N THR A 76 0.98 4.78 -43.53
CA THR A 76 1.92 4.37 -44.58
C THR A 76 2.81 5.51 -45.03
N ALA A 77 3.96 5.21 -45.64
CA ALA A 77 4.84 6.21 -46.25
C ALA A 77 4.11 7.14 -47.24
N MET A 78 3.14 6.60 -47.99
CA MET A 78 2.33 7.40 -48.93
C MET A 78 1.45 8.42 -48.22
N GLU A 79 0.83 8.04 -47.10
CA GLU A 79 -0.03 8.92 -46.30
C GLU A 79 0.78 10.01 -45.60
N ILE A 80 1.94 9.66 -45.05
CA ILE A 80 2.89 10.60 -44.43
C ILE A 80 3.31 11.65 -45.47
N LYS A 81 3.74 11.21 -46.67
CA LYS A 81 4.14 12.11 -47.76
C LYS A 81 2.99 13.00 -48.25
N LYS A 82 1.77 12.45 -48.33
CA LYS A 82 0.58 13.21 -48.72
C LYS A 82 0.25 14.29 -47.70
N SER A 83 0.30 13.96 -46.40
CA SER A 83 0.03 14.93 -45.34
C SER A 83 1.09 16.03 -45.29
N TYR A 84 2.37 15.65 -45.39
CA TYR A 84 3.49 16.60 -45.47
C TYR A 84 3.32 17.59 -46.63
N LYS A 85 2.98 17.11 -47.84
CA LYS A 85 2.79 17.97 -49.00
C LYS A 85 1.67 18.99 -48.79
N ARG A 86 0.56 18.57 -48.16
CA ARG A 86 -0.57 19.45 -47.84
C ARG A 86 -0.15 20.52 -46.83
N LEU A 87 0.43 20.11 -45.70
CA LEU A 87 0.84 21.01 -44.62
C LEU A 87 1.98 21.94 -45.04
N SER A 88 2.91 21.49 -45.88
CA SER A 88 4.03 22.30 -46.39
C SER A 88 3.55 23.49 -47.22
N LEU A 89 2.45 23.34 -47.98
CA LEU A 89 1.85 24.44 -48.74
C LEU A 89 1.10 25.44 -47.86
N GLU A 90 0.52 24.97 -46.76
CA GLU A 90 -0.21 25.78 -45.77
C GLU A 90 0.75 26.57 -44.87
N LEU A 91 1.83 25.92 -44.40
CA LEU A 91 2.81 26.47 -43.46
C LEU A 91 4.03 27.12 -44.14
N HIS A 92 4.04 27.27 -45.47
CA HIS A 92 5.16 27.86 -46.18
C HIS A 92 5.41 29.31 -45.71
N PRO A 93 6.66 29.71 -45.39
CA PRO A 93 6.95 31.05 -44.86
C PRO A 93 6.52 32.19 -45.80
N ASP A 94 6.53 31.98 -47.12
CA ASP A 94 6.04 32.97 -48.09
C ASP A 94 4.51 33.19 -48.05
N LYS A 95 3.74 32.18 -47.62
CA LYS A 95 2.27 32.23 -47.59
C LYS A 95 1.72 32.50 -46.19
N ASN A 96 2.40 32.00 -45.16
CA ASN A 96 2.03 32.18 -43.78
C ASN A 96 2.80 33.38 -43.19
N LYS A 97 2.09 34.48 -42.93
CA LYS A 97 2.65 35.72 -42.37
C LYS A 97 2.78 35.70 -40.84
N SER A 98 2.55 34.55 -40.20
CA SER A 98 2.77 34.40 -38.76
C SER A 98 4.26 34.61 -38.42
N PRO A 99 4.58 35.28 -37.31
CA PRO A 99 5.97 35.40 -36.85
C PRO A 99 6.65 34.02 -36.65
N ASP A 100 5.87 32.99 -36.35
CA ASP A 100 6.36 31.63 -36.06
C ASP A 100 6.34 30.70 -37.29
N ALA A 101 6.05 31.23 -38.48
CA ALA A 101 5.88 30.40 -39.68
C ALA A 101 7.15 29.60 -40.04
N ALA A 102 8.33 30.20 -39.86
CA ALA A 102 9.61 29.53 -40.11
C ALA A 102 9.86 28.37 -39.14
N ASP A 103 9.55 28.56 -37.87
CA ASP A 103 9.73 27.54 -36.83
C ASP A 103 8.74 26.38 -37.01
N GLN A 104 7.47 26.69 -37.32
CA GLN A 104 6.46 25.68 -37.62
C GLN A 104 6.82 24.86 -38.86
N PHE A 105 7.34 25.50 -39.90
CA PHE A 105 7.80 24.82 -41.11
C PHE A 105 9.02 23.93 -40.84
N SER A 106 9.97 24.42 -40.04
CA SER A 106 11.13 23.64 -39.58
C SER A 106 10.69 22.39 -38.81
N HIS A 107 9.75 22.55 -37.88
CA HIS A 107 9.21 21.45 -37.09
C HIS A 107 8.44 20.43 -37.93
N LEU A 108 7.68 20.89 -38.93
CA LEU A 108 7.01 20.03 -39.92
C LEU A 108 8.02 19.22 -40.72
N LYS A 109 9.09 19.86 -41.20
CA LYS A 109 10.14 19.20 -41.97
C LYS A 109 10.86 18.15 -41.14
N SER A 110 11.27 18.49 -39.92
CA SER A 110 11.89 17.54 -38.99
C SER A 110 10.97 16.34 -38.72
N SER A 111 9.67 16.57 -38.52
CA SER A 111 8.70 15.48 -38.31
C SER A 111 8.61 14.54 -39.52
N TYR A 112 8.64 15.08 -40.74
CA TYR A 112 8.66 14.27 -41.95
C TYR A 112 9.95 13.46 -42.08
N ASP A 113 11.11 14.08 -41.85
CA ASP A 113 12.41 13.42 -41.97
C ASP A 113 12.54 12.24 -40.98
N VAL A 114 12.01 12.39 -39.76
CA VAL A 114 12.02 11.32 -38.74
C VAL A 114 11.03 10.19 -39.07
N LEU A 115 9.80 10.51 -39.49
CA LEU A 115 8.77 9.47 -39.73
C LEU A 115 8.91 8.75 -41.08
N MET A 116 9.60 9.36 -42.05
CA MET A 116 9.78 8.78 -43.40
C MET A 116 10.87 7.72 -43.43
N ASP A 117 11.88 7.83 -42.57
CA ASP A 117 12.94 6.84 -42.41
C ASP A 117 12.50 5.75 -41.42
N LEU A 118 12.51 4.48 -41.85
CA LEU A 118 12.06 3.35 -41.04
C LEU A 118 12.91 3.16 -39.78
N GLU A 119 14.23 3.37 -39.87
CA GLU A 119 15.13 3.24 -38.73
C GLU A 119 14.83 4.36 -37.72
N ASN A 120 14.83 5.63 -38.18
CA ASN A 120 14.51 6.76 -37.31
C ASN A 120 13.13 6.68 -36.68
N ARG A 121 12.13 6.15 -37.41
CA ARG A 121 10.77 5.96 -36.91
C ARG A 121 10.71 4.95 -35.77
N VAL A 122 11.40 3.82 -35.88
CA VAL A 122 11.47 2.81 -34.81
C VAL A 122 12.15 3.40 -33.56
N VAL A 123 13.25 4.12 -33.77
CA VAL A 123 13.97 4.80 -32.69
C VAL A 123 13.08 5.85 -32.02
N TYR A 124 12.40 6.67 -32.81
CA TYR A 124 11.48 7.68 -32.32
C TYR A 124 10.33 7.10 -31.49
N ASN A 125 9.75 6.00 -31.95
CA ASN A 125 8.67 5.30 -31.29
C ASN A 125 9.09 4.83 -29.88
N LYS A 126 10.28 4.24 -29.75
CA LYS A 126 10.79 3.68 -28.50
C LYS A 126 11.43 4.73 -27.56
N PHE A 127 12.06 5.77 -28.10
CA PHE A 127 12.94 6.69 -27.36
C PHE A 127 12.58 8.17 -27.49
N GLY A 128 11.54 8.50 -28.25
CA GLY A 128 11.17 9.88 -28.52
C GLY A 128 12.22 10.63 -29.34
N SER A 129 12.13 11.97 -29.33
CA SER A 129 12.99 12.84 -30.14
C SER A 129 14.46 12.83 -29.71
N GLU A 130 14.76 12.45 -28.47
CA GLU A 130 16.15 12.39 -27.98
C GLU A 130 16.91 11.21 -28.58
N GLY A 131 16.28 10.04 -28.69
CA GLY A 131 16.89 8.88 -29.34
C GLY A 131 17.27 9.14 -30.79
N VAL A 132 16.48 9.95 -31.51
CA VAL A 132 16.77 10.31 -32.91
C VAL A 132 17.87 11.37 -33.04
N LYS A 133 18.01 12.28 -32.05
CA LYS A 133 19.09 13.29 -32.06
C LYS A 133 20.46 12.67 -31.82
N ASN A 134 20.51 11.58 -31.07
CA ASN A 134 21.75 10.88 -30.72
C ASN A 134 22.23 9.90 -31.82
N ASN A 135 21.67 9.91 -33.03
CA ASN A 135 21.66 8.74 -33.91
C ASN A 135 22.96 8.42 -34.70
N LYS A 136 23.08 7.12 -35.04
CA LYS A 136 24.03 6.34 -35.89
C LYS A 136 25.26 5.71 -35.20
N SER A 137 25.06 4.56 -34.54
CA SER A 137 25.79 3.29 -34.80
C SER A 137 25.79 2.30 -33.65
N THR A 138 25.38 2.69 -32.44
CA THR A 138 25.38 1.79 -31.28
C THR A 138 24.16 2.08 -30.43
N PHE A 139 23.07 1.36 -30.66
CA PHE A 139 22.05 1.19 -29.63
C PHE A 139 22.72 0.49 -28.47
N ASP A 140 23.08 1.25 -27.44
CA ASP A 140 23.66 0.67 -26.24
C ASP A 140 22.52 0.13 -25.37
N GLU A 141 22.11 -1.11 -25.67
CA GLU A 141 21.16 -1.88 -24.87
C GLU A 141 21.53 -1.84 -23.37
N THR A 142 22.83 -1.68 -23.05
CA THR A 142 23.30 -1.59 -21.67
C THR A 142 22.92 -0.27 -20.99
N ALA A 143 22.91 0.85 -21.72
CA ALA A 143 22.49 2.15 -21.18
C ALA A 143 20.99 2.14 -20.83
N MET A 144 20.15 1.52 -21.66
CA MET A 144 18.72 1.37 -21.38
C MET A 144 18.45 0.52 -20.14
N LEU A 145 19.09 -0.65 -20.07
CA LEU A 145 18.94 -1.54 -18.92
C LEU A 145 19.44 -0.86 -17.64
N LEU A 146 20.47 -0.01 -17.76
CA LEU A 146 20.97 0.79 -16.64
C LEU A 146 19.97 1.87 -16.22
N GLU A 147 19.43 2.67 -17.13
CA GLU A 147 18.42 3.70 -16.80
C GLU A 147 17.17 3.09 -16.16
N MET A 148 16.65 2.02 -16.74
CA MET A 148 15.56 1.24 -16.17
C MET A 148 15.95 0.70 -14.79
N GLY A 149 17.12 0.09 -14.66
CA GLY A 149 17.66 -0.42 -13.40
C GLY A 149 17.79 0.65 -12.31
N ILE A 150 18.24 1.86 -12.66
CA ILE A 150 18.33 3.00 -11.76
C ILE A 150 16.95 3.44 -11.31
N PHE A 151 15.98 3.56 -12.23
CA PHE A 151 14.62 3.95 -11.89
C PHE A 151 14.00 2.94 -10.89
N TYR A 152 13.89 1.67 -11.29
CA TYR A 152 13.25 0.65 -10.44
C TYR A 152 14.04 0.38 -9.17
N GLY A 153 15.37 0.41 -9.21
CA GLY A 153 16.22 0.25 -8.03
C GLY A 153 16.03 1.38 -7.03
N THR A 154 16.06 2.63 -7.49
CA THR A 154 15.86 3.81 -6.63
C THR A 154 14.47 3.83 -6.02
N TRP A 155 13.43 3.58 -6.84
CA TRP A 155 12.05 3.54 -6.36
C TRP A 155 11.77 2.35 -5.43
N ALA A 156 12.39 1.20 -5.65
CA ALA A 156 12.28 0.05 -4.75
C ALA A 156 12.93 0.31 -3.39
N MET A 157 14.12 0.93 -3.38
CA MET A 157 14.82 1.33 -2.17
C MET A 157 14.01 2.40 -1.41
N LEU A 158 13.54 3.42 -2.12
CA LEU A 158 12.72 4.48 -1.54
C LEU A 158 11.42 3.92 -0.93
N SER A 159 10.71 3.07 -1.67
CA SER A 159 9.51 2.39 -1.19
C SER A 159 9.78 1.58 0.08
N PHE A 160 10.90 0.84 0.12
CA PHE A 160 11.32 0.09 1.30
C PHE A 160 11.49 0.99 2.52
N VAL A 161 12.29 2.06 2.38
CA VAL A 161 12.57 3.03 3.45
C VAL A 161 11.29 3.67 3.97
N LEU A 162 10.41 4.09 3.07
CA LEU A 162 9.18 4.75 3.47
C LEU A 162 8.19 3.78 4.13
N THR A 163 8.24 2.48 3.83
CA THR A 163 7.34 1.43 4.36
C THR A 163 7.96 0.61 5.49
N LEU A 164 9.03 1.11 6.13
CA LEU A 164 9.61 0.48 7.30
C LEU A 164 8.58 0.33 8.43
N GLY A 165 8.43 -0.89 8.93
CA GLY A 165 7.50 -1.24 10.01
C GLY A 165 6.46 -2.29 9.61
N LYS A 166 5.84 -2.92 10.61
CA LYS A 166 4.84 -3.98 10.38
C LYS A 166 3.61 -3.46 9.65
N SER A 167 3.20 -2.23 9.94
CA SER A 167 2.07 -1.55 9.30
C SER A 167 2.26 -1.29 7.80
N GLY A 168 3.51 -1.16 7.34
CA GLY A 168 3.84 -0.94 5.94
C GLY A 168 3.87 -2.20 5.08
N THR A 169 3.76 -3.40 5.67
CA THR A 169 3.95 -4.67 4.96
C THR A 169 2.99 -4.83 3.78
N ILE A 170 1.70 -4.55 4.00
CA ILE A 170 0.67 -4.66 2.96
C ILE A 170 0.95 -3.65 1.84
N ALA A 171 1.20 -2.37 2.21
CA ALA A 171 1.54 -1.32 1.24
C ALA A 171 2.74 -1.72 0.38
N ARG A 172 3.80 -2.24 1.00
CA ARG A 172 5.02 -2.66 0.33
C ARG A 172 4.77 -3.79 -0.68
N THR A 173 3.95 -4.78 -0.32
CA THR A 173 3.55 -5.84 -1.26
C THR A 173 2.87 -5.25 -2.49
N TRP A 174 1.86 -4.37 -2.32
CA TRP A 174 1.18 -3.73 -3.45
C TRP A 174 2.10 -2.87 -4.31
N ILE A 175 3.03 -2.12 -3.68
CA ILE A 175 3.99 -1.28 -4.41
C ILE A 175 4.94 -2.15 -5.25
N TYR A 176 5.51 -3.21 -4.68
CA TYR A 176 6.40 -4.12 -5.42
C TYR A 176 5.67 -4.87 -6.51
N THR A 177 4.45 -5.33 -6.25
CA THR A 177 3.63 -5.95 -7.28
C THR A 177 3.34 -4.97 -8.43
N GLY A 178 2.96 -3.73 -8.13
CA GLY A 178 2.76 -2.69 -9.14
C GLY A 178 4.02 -2.38 -9.95
N MET A 179 5.19 -2.30 -9.29
CA MET A 179 6.47 -2.12 -10.00
C MET A 179 6.81 -3.29 -10.90
N ILE A 180 6.58 -4.53 -10.48
CA ILE A 180 6.84 -5.70 -11.32
C ILE A 180 5.93 -5.68 -12.55
N VAL A 181 4.63 -5.41 -12.37
CA VAL A 181 3.71 -5.29 -13.52
C VAL A 181 4.14 -4.20 -14.47
N MET A 182 4.50 -3.03 -13.92
CA MET A 182 4.95 -1.90 -14.71
C MET A 182 6.25 -2.20 -15.48
N LEU A 183 7.21 -2.85 -14.83
CA LEU A 183 8.46 -3.31 -15.45
C LEU A 183 8.19 -4.29 -16.59
N LEU A 184 7.27 -5.23 -16.39
CA LEU A 184 6.88 -6.17 -17.44
C LEU A 184 6.24 -5.44 -18.62
N VAL A 185 5.35 -4.46 -18.36
CA VAL A 185 4.74 -3.63 -19.41
C VAL A 185 5.82 -2.86 -20.16
N GLU A 186 6.76 -2.23 -19.46
CA GLU A 186 7.86 -1.48 -20.06
C GLU A 186 8.75 -2.36 -20.95
N ILE A 187 9.12 -3.56 -20.47
CA ILE A 187 9.86 -4.54 -21.27
C ILE A 187 9.07 -4.97 -22.50
N THR A 188 7.76 -5.22 -22.39
CA THR A 188 6.93 -5.57 -23.55
C THR A 188 6.87 -4.43 -24.56
N LEU A 189 6.72 -3.19 -24.10
CA LEU A 189 6.66 -2.01 -24.96
C LEU A 189 7.98 -1.74 -25.70
N MET A 190 9.11 -2.05 -25.07
CA MET A 190 10.43 -1.87 -25.68
C MET A 190 10.83 -3.02 -26.62
N THR A 191 10.39 -4.24 -26.36
CA THR A 191 10.83 -5.44 -27.09
C THR A 191 9.97 -5.75 -28.31
N GLN A 192 8.65 -5.55 -28.24
CA GLN A 192 7.75 -5.86 -29.36
C GLN A 192 7.77 -4.78 -30.44
N GLU A 193 7.63 -5.22 -31.70
CA GLU A 193 7.36 -4.36 -32.85
C GLU A 193 5.83 -4.18 -32.90
N ASP A 194 5.34 -3.01 -32.50
CA ASP A 194 3.91 -2.64 -32.38
C ASP A 194 3.09 -3.35 -31.26
N PRO A 195 3.41 -3.08 -29.98
CA PRO A 195 2.72 -3.67 -28.82
C PRO A 195 1.32 -3.12 -28.54
N LEU A 196 0.93 -1.98 -29.12
CA LEU A 196 -0.31 -1.27 -28.78
C LEU A 196 -1.36 -1.41 -29.90
N PRO A 197 -2.63 -1.75 -29.59
CA PRO A 197 -3.69 -1.82 -30.59
C PRO A 197 -3.98 -0.48 -31.24
N GLU A 198 -4.39 -0.49 -32.51
CA GLU A 198 -4.63 0.72 -33.29
C GLU A 198 -5.72 1.64 -32.71
N TRP A 199 -6.71 1.08 -32.02
CA TRP A 199 -7.78 1.85 -31.37
C TRP A 199 -7.31 2.55 -30.09
N PHE A 200 -6.18 2.10 -29.53
CA PHE A 200 -5.65 2.57 -28.27
C PHE A 200 -4.65 3.72 -28.52
N PHE A 201 -5.17 4.95 -28.54
CA PHE A 201 -4.40 6.20 -28.72
C PHE A 201 -3.47 6.18 -29.95
N PRO A 202 -4.04 6.33 -31.17
CA PRO A 202 -3.34 6.06 -32.44
C PRO A 202 -2.18 7.00 -32.78
N ARG A 203 -1.94 8.05 -31.98
CA ARG A 203 -0.86 9.04 -32.20
C ARG A 203 0.18 9.04 -31.08
N THR A 204 -0.05 8.34 -29.98
CA THR A 204 0.91 8.29 -28.86
C THR A 204 1.99 7.24 -29.12
N THR A 205 3.23 7.57 -28.80
CA THR A 205 4.36 6.65 -28.96
C THR A 205 4.53 5.73 -27.74
N GLU A 206 5.25 4.63 -27.91
CA GLU A 206 5.61 3.71 -26.81
C GLU A 206 6.38 4.46 -25.72
N PHE A 207 7.31 5.34 -26.13
CA PHE A 207 8.04 6.22 -25.23
C PHE A 207 7.10 7.07 -24.37
N GLU A 208 6.07 7.68 -24.96
CA GLU A 208 5.10 8.50 -24.23
C GLU A 208 4.30 7.69 -23.22
N TRP A 209 4.01 6.43 -23.53
CA TRP A 209 3.33 5.51 -22.61
C TRP A 209 4.21 5.13 -21.42
N ILE A 210 5.46 4.77 -21.67
CA ILE A 210 6.42 4.45 -20.60
C ILE A 210 6.60 5.66 -19.68
N TRP A 211 6.79 6.84 -20.28
CA TRP A 211 6.85 8.10 -19.54
C TRP A 211 5.59 8.35 -18.70
N LEU A 212 4.38 8.14 -19.27
CA LEU A 212 3.13 8.31 -18.54
C LEU A 212 3.00 7.32 -17.38
N LEU A 213 3.47 6.08 -17.54
CA LEU A 213 3.50 5.09 -16.45
C LEU A 213 4.47 5.53 -15.33
N HIS A 214 5.69 5.97 -15.67
CA HIS A 214 6.65 6.52 -14.68
C HIS A 214 6.08 7.76 -13.98
N LEU A 215 5.34 8.59 -14.71
CA LEU A 215 4.69 9.78 -14.19
C LEU A 215 3.60 9.48 -13.15
N LEU A 216 2.80 8.44 -13.40
CA LEU A 216 1.69 8.03 -12.52
C LEU A 216 2.16 7.17 -11.33
N PHE A 217 3.33 6.52 -11.45
CA PHE A 217 3.84 5.62 -10.42
C PHE A 217 3.99 6.26 -9.02
N PRO A 218 4.50 7.49 -8.83
CA PRO A 218 4.53 8.16 -7.54
C PRO A 218 3.16 8.28 -6.88
N ALA A 219 2.12 8.61 -7.64
CA ALA A 219 0.75 8.72 -7.13
C ALA A 219 0.22 7.34 -6.71
N PHE A 220 0.45 6.32 -7.52
CA PHE A 220 0.12 4.93 -7.20
C PHE A 220 0.81 4.46 -5.90
N MET A 221 2.12 4.72 -5.77
CA MET A 221 2.89 4.37 -4.58
C MET A 221 2.32 5.04 -3.34
N ASN A 222 2.03 6.35 -3.39
CA ASN A 222 1.44 7.07 -2.26
C ASN A 222 0.05 6.54 -1.90
N GLY A 223 -0.78 6.20 -2.90
CA GLY A 223 -2.07 5.55 -2.69
C GLY A 223 -1.92 4.23 -1.93
N CYS A 224 -0.99 3.36 -2.35
CA CYS A 224 -0.71 2.10 -1.68
C CYS A 224 -0.25 2.28 -0.23
N ARG A 225 0.57 3.30 0.04
CA ARG A 225 1.05 3.64 1.40
C ARG A 225 -0.10 4.07 2.31
N CYS A 226 -0.93 5.00 1.83
CA CYS A 226 -2.06 5.51 2.58
C CYS A 226 -3.10 4.41 2.85
N LEU A 227 -3.39 3.59 1.84
CA LEU A 227 -4.33 2.49 1.97
C LEU A 227 -3.80 1.36 2.85
N GLY A 228 -2.52 1.00 2.73
CA GLY A 228 -1.91 -0.05 3.56
C GLY A 228 -1.91 0.31 5.04
N GLY A 229 -1.64 1.56 5.40
CA GLY A 229 -1.77 2.03 6.79
C GLY A 229 -3.21 2.01 7.30
N PHE A 230 -4.19 2.36 6.45
CA PHE A 230 -5.61 2.36 6.81
C PHE A 230 -6.21 0.96 6.96
N LEU A 231 -5.76 0.00 6.16
CA LEU A 231 -6.22 -1.39 6.19
C LEU A 231 -5.43 -2.26 7.19
N TYR A 232 -4.34 -1.75 7.76
CA TYR A 232 -3.54 -2.51 8.71
C TYR A 232 -4.31 -2.73 10.03
N VAL A 233 -4.47 -4.00 10.39
CA VAL A 233 -5.00 -4.43 11.68
C VAL A 233 -3.89 -5.22 12.37
N ASP A 234 -3.45 -4.76 13.57
CA ASP A 234 -2.41 -5.44 14.35
C ASP A 234 -3.00 -6.66 15.07
N VAL A 235 -3.27 -7.72 14.30
CA VAL A 235 -3.79 -8.98 14.83
C VAL A 235 -2.85 -9.55 15.89
N ASP A 236 -1.53 -9.49 15.66
CA ASP A 236 -0.55 -10.02 16.61
C ASP A 236 -0.52 -9.24 17.92
N GLY A 237 -0.69 -7.92 17.85
CA GLY A 237 -0.82 -7.05 19.02
C GLY A 237 -2.04 -7.40 19.86
N GLU A 238 -3.19 -7.53 19.21
CA GLU A 238 -4.44 -7.87 19.88
C GLU A 238 -4.40 -9.28 20.47
N VAL A 239 -3.84 -10.26 19.74
CA VAL A 239 -3.65 -11.63 20.24
C VAL A 239 -2.71 -11.65 21.45
N ARG A 240 -1.59 -10.90 21.43
CA ARG A 240 -0.68 -10.80 22.58
C ARG A 240 -1.38 -10.18 23.79
N LYS A 241 -2.21 -9.16 23.58
CA LYS A 241 -2.97 -8.52 24.66
C LYS A 241 -3.97 -9.49 25.28
N LEU A 242 -4.75 -10.20 24.46
CA LEU A 242 -5.69 -11.23 24.91
C LEU A 242 -4.99 -12.37 25.63
N LEU A 243 -3.83 -12.83 25.14
CA LEU A 243 -3.01 -13.85 25.82
C LEU A 243 -2.47 -13.35 27.16
N GLY A 244 -2.11 -12.06 27.26
CA GLY A 244 -1.72 -11.41 28.50
C GLY A 244 -2.85 -11.41 29.52
N GLU A 245 -4.03 -10.92 29.13
CA GLU A 245 -5.24 -10.89 29.96
C GLU A 245 -5.65 -12.31 30.41
N LEU A 246 -5.57 -13.29 29.52
CA LEU A 246 -5.85 -14.70 29.84
C LEU A 246 -4.86 -15.26 30.86
N LYS A 247 -3.56 -14.97 30.70
CA LYS A 247 -2.51 -15.42 31.63
C LYS A 247 -2.68 -14.79 33.02
N GLU A 248 -3.09 -13.53 33.10
CA GLU A 248 -3.41 -12.87 34.36
C GLU A 248 -4.63 -13.51 35.02
N SER A 249 -5.70 -13.75 34.25
CA SER A 249 -6.89 -14.45 34.76
C SER A 249 -6.57 -15.85 35.31
N HIS A 250 -5.74 -16.64 34.61
CA HIS A 250 -5.31 -17.95 35.09
C HIS A 250 -4.48 -17.89 36.37
N ARG A 251 -3.62 -16.87 36.52
CA ARG A 251 -2.84 -16.66 37.74
C ARG A 251 -3.74 -16.40 38.93
N ASP A 252 -4.76 -15.55 38.77
CA ASP A 252 -5.72 -15.21 39.81
C ASP A 252 -6.52 -16.44 40.28
N VAL A 253 -6.96 -17.28 39.34
CA VAL A 253 -7.65 -18.54 39.65
C VAL A 253 -6.75 -19.47 40.47
N LEU A 254 -5.48 -19.65 40.08
CA LEU A 254 -4.54 -20.50 40.80
C LEU A 254 -4.27 -20.00 42.23
N LEU A 255 -4.18 -18.67 42.43
CA LEU A 255 -4.03 -18.10 43.76
C LEU A 255 -5.24 -18.37 44.64
N VAL A 256 -6.46 -18.26 44.10
CA VAL A 256 -7.68 -18.58 44.87
C VAL A 256 -7.78 -20.07 45.17
N LEU A 257 -7.42 -20.96 44.24
CA LEU A 257 -7.36 -22.40 44.52
C LEU A 257 -6.39 -22.73 45.66
N ARG A 258 -5.21 -22.07 45.69
CA ARG A 258 -4.26 -22.20 46.80
C ARG A 258 -4.87 -21.74 48.12
N ASP A 259 -5.52 -20.58 48.14
CA ASP A 259 -6.18 -20.05 49.35
C ASP A 259 -7.28 -20.99 49.87
N VAL A 260 -8.09 -21.53 48.95
CA VAL A 260 -9.14 -22.52 49.28
C VAL A 260 -8.51 -23.79 49.86
N GLN A 261 -7.43 -24.30 49.26
CA GLN A 261 -6.75 -25.50 49.74
C GLN A 261 -6.14 -25.30 51.13
N ILE A 262 -5.50 -24.15 51.38
CA ILE A 262 -5.01 -23.77 52.72
C ILE A 262 -6.19 -23.70 53.71
N GLY A 263 -7.31 -23.10 53.30
CA GLY A 263 -8.54 -23.03 54.11
C GLY A 263 -9.07 -24.42 54.48
N VAL A 264 -9.21 -25.33 53.51
CA VAL A 264 -9.67 -26.71 53.73
C VAL A 264 -8.71 -27.48 54.64
N GLN A 265 -7.40 -27.35 54.44
CA GLN A 265 -6.41 -27.98 55.31
C GLN A 265 -6.51 -27.48 56.76
N SER A 266 -6.73 -26.18 56.96
CA SER A 266 -6.92 -25.61 58.30
C SER A 266 -8.21 -26.10 58.98
N LEU A 267 -9.28 -26.30 58.22
CA LEU A 267 -10.53 -26.88 58.72
C LEU A 267 -10.39 -28.37 59.04
N SER A 268 -9.69 -29.13 58.19
CA SER A 268 -9.37 -30.54 58.44
C SER A 268 -8.50 -30.72 59.68
N ALA A 269 -7.51 -29.84 59.88
CA ALA A 269 -6.67 -29.85 61.09
C ALA A 269 -7.47 -29.53 62.36
N ARG A 270 -8.52 -28.69 62.25
CA ARG A 270 -9.38 -28.30 63.37
C ARG A 270 -10.51 -29.31 63.63
N GLY A 271 -10.91 -30.10 62.64
CA GLY A 271 -11.91 -31.16 62.75
C GLY A 271 -11.37 -32.50 63.26
N GLY A 272 -10.04 -32.67 63.37
CA GLY A 272 -9.40 -33.91 63.82
C GLY A 272 -9.19 -34.05 65.33
N GLY A 273 -9.68 -33.12 66.16
CA GLY A 273 -9.39 -33.06 67.60
C GLY A 273 -10.63 -33.09 68.47
N GLY A 274 -11.33 -34.23 68.53
CA GLY A 274 -12.40 -34.39 69.52
C GLY A 274 -13.05 -35.76 69.51
N GLN A 275 -12.54 -36.70 70.34
CA GLN A 275 -13.35 -37.61 71.16
C GLN A 275 -12.46 -38.44 72.13
N HIS A 276 -12.70 -38.26 73.44
CA HIS A 276 -12.55 -39.21 74.56
C HIS A 276 -11.17 -39.61 75.15
N ARG A 277 -10.93 -39.15 76.39
CA ARG A 277 -10.62 -40.05 77.51
C ARG A 277 -11.11 -39.44 78.84
N LEU A 278 -12.10 -40.09 79.44
CA LEU A 278 -12.59 -39.87 80.81
C LEU A 278 -11.80 -40.76 81.78
N GLY A 279 -11.50 -40.25 82.98
CA GLY A 279 -11.23 -41.08 84.17
C GLY A 279 -10.21 -40.49 85.15
N GLY A 280 -10.64 -40.27 86.40
CA GLY A 280 -9.75 -40.22 87.57
C GLY A 280 -9.91 -39.00 88.48
N GLU A 281 -10.49 -39.23 89.66
CA GLU A 281 -10.79 -38.28 90.75
C GLU A 281 -9.58 -37.62 91.45
N GLY A 282 -9.84 -36.45 92.07
CA GLY A 282 -9.30 -36.08 93.39
C GLY A 282 -8.37 -34.85 93.46
N GLY A 283 -8.82 -33.79 94.15
CA GLY A 283 -7.93 -32.85 94.86
C GLY A 283 -7.98 -31.35 94.51
N GLN A 284 -8.86 -30.61 95.21
CA GLN A 284 -8.62 -29.37 95.99
C GLN A 284 -7.82 -28.16 95.42
N VAL A 285 -8.51 -26.99 95.41
CA VAL A 285 -8.13 -25.52 95.41
C VAL A 285 -6.68 -25.10 95.14
N ASP A 286 -6.40 -24.08 94.31
CA ASP A 286 -6.47 -22.65 94.71
C ASP A 286 -6.46 -21.64 93.53
N ALA A 287 -6.86 -20.41 93.85
CA ALA A 287 -7.13 -19.25 93.00
C ALA A 287 -5.91 -18.60 92.30
N ALA A 288 -6.15 -17.93 91.16
CA ALA A 288 -5.75 -16.53 90.92
C ALA A 288 -6.14 -16.06 89.50
N GLU A 289 -6.41 -14.76 89.42
CA GLU A 289 -7.09 -13.99 88.37
C GLU A 289 -6.34 -13.84 87.04
N GLY A 290 -7.09 -13.43 86.01
CA GLY A 290 -6.65 -12.35 85.13
C GLY A 290 -6.44 -12.72 83.66
N GLY A 291 -7.44 -12.41 82.82
CA GLY A 291 -7.23 -12.28 81.38
C GLY A 291 -8.45 -12.60 80.54
N SER A 292 -9.26 -11.58 80.21
CA SER A 292 -10.23 -11.69 79.11
C SER A 292 -9.50 -11.96 77.79
N PRO A 293 -9.83 -13.01 77.01
CA PRO A 293 -9.28 -13.14 75.68
C PRO A 293 -9.99 -12.16 74.75
N MET A 294 -9.21 -11.21 74.25
CA MET A 294 -9.56 -10.31 73.15
C MET A 294 -10.15 -11.13 72.00
N LYS A 295 -11.42 -10.88 71.69
CA LYS A 295 -12.14 -11.51 70.58
C LYS A 295 -11.60 -10.92 69.27
N ALA A 296 -10.67 -11.63 68.62
CA ALA A 296 -10.20 -11.26 67.29
C ALA A 296 -11.37 -11.27 66.28
N PRO A 297 -11.46 -10.28 65.38
CA PRO A 297 -12.55 -10.22 64.40
C PRO A 297 -12.37 -11.34 63.38
N ILE A 298 -13.34 -12.25 63.32
CA ILE A 298 -13.40 -13.29 62.30
C ILE A 298 -13.84 -12.64 61.00
N ILE A 299 -12.89 -12.26 60.14
CA ILE A 299 -13.20 -11.92 58.74
C ILE A 299 -13.49 -13.23 58.01
N LYS A 300 -14.76 -13.67 58.02
CA LYS A 300 -15.23 -14.73 57.13
C LYS A 300 -15.41 -14.14 55.73
N ALA A 301 -14.34 -14.07 54.94
CA ALA A 301 -14.49 -14.09 53.50
C ALA A 301 -14.86 -15.53 53.12
N THR A 302 -16.15 -15.83 53.02
CA THR A 302 -16.61 -17.17 52.63
C THR A 302 -16.08 -17.46 51.21
N PRO A 303 -15.43 -18.61 50.96
CA PRO A 303 -14.77 -18.91 49.68
C PRO A 303 -15.70 -18.80 48.46
N THR A 304 -17.02 -18.90 48.67
CA THR A 304 -18.07 -18.71 47.67
C THR A 304 -18.14 -17.31 47.06
N GLY A 305 -17.80 -16.24 47.81
CA GLY A 305 -17.84 -14.87 47.28
C GLY A 305 -16.75 -14.60 46.25
N LYS A 306 -15.51 -15.00 46.57
CA LYS A 306 -14.37 -14.94 45.64
C LYS A 306 -14.54 -15.88 44.45
N LEU A 307 -15.15 -17.05 44.66
CA LEU A 307 -15.44 -18.00 43.56
C LEU A 307 -16.42 -17.40 42.56
N LYS A 308 -17.49 -16.75 43.05
CA LYS A 308 -18.49 -16.09 42.21
C LYS A 308 -17.91 -14.87 41.48
N GLU A 309 -17.01 -14.12 42.13
CA GLU A 309 -16.25 -13.04 41.48
C GLU A 309 -15.35 -13.57 40.36
N LEU A 310 -14.65 -14.69 40.58
CA LEU A 310 -13.83 -15.34 39.56
C LEU A 310 -14.67 -15.90 38.41
N GLU A 311 -15.82 -16.51 38.68
CA GLU A 311 -16.76 -16.95 37.64
C GLU A 311 -17.20 -15.79 36.76
N THR A 312 -17.52 -14.63 37.36
CA THR A 312 -17.89 -13.43 36.59
C THR A 312 -16.72 -12.86 35.78
N LYS A 313 -15.49 -12.89 36.31
CA LYS A 313 -14.28 -12.47 35.58
C LYS A 313 -13.95 -13.42 34.43
N LEU A 314 -14.09 -14.74 34.64
CA LEU A 314 -13.89 -15.77 33.62
C LEU A 314 -14.93 -15.66 32.50
N ALA A 315 -16.20 -15.48 32.85
CA ALA A 315 -17.28 -15.28 31.89
C ALA A 315 -17.06 -14.02 31.04
N LYS A 316 -16.59 -12.94 31.66
CA LYS A 316 -16.25 -11.70 30.95
C LYS A 316 -15.05 -11.87 30.01
N SER A 317 -14.00 -12.56 30.45
CA SER A 317 -12.83 -12.88 29.64
C SER A 317 -13.20 -13.77 28.44
N ASN A 318 -13.98 -14.84 28.65
CA ASN A 318 -14.45 -15.70 27.58
C ASN A 318 -15.32 -14.96 26.55
N ALA A 319 -16.20 -14.04 27.00
CA ALA A 319 -16.99 -13.21 26.09
C ALA A 319 -16.12 -12.26 25.25
N GLN A 320 -15.06 -11.68 25.83
CA GLN A 320 -14.08 -10.87 25.08
C GLN A 320 -13.30 -11.71 24.06
N VAL A 321 -12.90 -12.93 24.43
CA VAL A 321 -12.22 -13.86 23.53
C VAL A 321 -13.14 -14.29 22.39
N GLU A 322 -14.40 -14.63 22.66
CA GLU A 322 -15.38 -14.95 21.61
C GLU A 322 -15.64 -13.77 20.67
N GLN A 323 -15.72 -12.55 21.19
CA GLN A 323 -15.88 -11.34 20.39
C GLN A 323 -14.64 -11.08 19.51
N ALA A 324 -13.43 -11.26 20.04
CA ALA A 324 -12.19 -11.13 19.30
C ALA A 324 -12.05 -12.22 18.22
N VAL A 325 -12.38 -13.48 18.54
CA VAL A 325 -12.40 -14.59 17.57
C VAL A 325 -13.46 -14.36 16.49
N GLY A 326 -14.62 -13.82 16.84
CA GLY A 326 -15.66 -13.42 15.88
C GLY A 326 -15.21 -12.31 14.93
N ALA A 327 -14.50 -11.30 15.45
CA ALA A 327 -13.91 -10.23 14.64
C ALA A 327 -12.83 -10.78 13.68
N LEU A 328 -11.93 -11.64 14.19
CA LEU A 328 -10.88 -12.28 13.39
C LEU A 328 -11.43 -13.23 12.33
N LYS A 329 -12.52 -13.97 12.61
CA LYS A 329 -13.15 -14.86 11.63
C LYS A 329 -13.84 -14.10 10.48
N ASN A 330 -14.36 -12.90 10.77
CA ASN A 330 -14.94 -12.02 9.76
C ASN A 330 -13.88 -11.29 8.91
N GLU A 331 -12.68 -11.04 9.44
CA GLU A 331 -11.59 -10.35 8.73
C GLU A 331 -10.60 -11.32 8.04
N GLY A 332 -10.32 -12.49 8.63
CA GLY A 332 -9.41 -13.51 8.11
C GLY A 332 -9.85 -14.20 6.81
N GLY A 333 -11.14 -14.09 6.46
CA GLY A 333 -11.68 -14.60 5.19
C GLY A 333 -11.44 -13.69 3.97
N LYS A 334 -10.87 -12.49 4.14
CA LYS A 334 -10.81 -11.48 3.05
C LYS A 334 -9.42 -10.94 2.70
N GLY A 335 -8.39 -11.18 3.51
CA GLY A 335 -7.10 -10.51 3.36
C GLY A 335 -5.91 -11.46 3.29
N SER A 336 -5.53 -11.89 2.09
CA SER A 336 -4.11 -12.16 1.73
C SER A 336 -3.97 -12.68 0.29
N GLY A 337 -4.88 -13.55 -0.18
CA GLY A 337 -4.81 -14.10 -1.53
C GLY A 337 -5.59 -13.30 -2.59
N LEU A 338 -6.70 -12.67 -2.19
CA LEU A 338 -7.67 -12.13 -3.15
C LEU A 338 -7.09 -11.02 -4.04
N GLY A 339 -6.18 -10.19 -3.50
CA GLY A 339 -5.54 -9.12 -4.27
C GLY A 339 -4.58 -9.64 -5.35
N PHE A 340 -3.76 -10.65 -5.01
CA PHE A 340 -2.83 -11.28 -5.93
C PHE A 340 -3.58 -12.03 -7.06
N TYR A 341 -4.60 -12.82 -6.70
CA TYR A 341 -5.42 -13.53 -7.70
C TYR A 341 -6.29 -12.59 -8.53
N ALA A 342 -6.88 -11.54 -7.95
CA ALA A 342 -7.64 -10.55 -8.71
C ALA A 342 -6.76 -9.78 -9.70
N MET A 343 -5.49 -9.54 -9.37
CA MET A 343 -4.55 -8.88 -10.26
C MET A 343 -4.01 -9.81 -11.35
N ILE A 344 -3.78 -11.10 -11.06
CA ILE A 344 -3.46 -12.11 -12.09
C ILE A 344 -4.65 -12.26 -13.05
N ILE A 345 -5.88 -12.35 -12.53
CA ILE A 345 -7.09 -12.40 -13.36
C ILE A 345 -7.24 -11.11 -14.17
N GLY A 346 -6.95 -9.95 -13.58
CA GLY A 346 -6.92 -8.66 -14.26
C GLY A 346 -5.88 -8.61 -15.38
N TYR A 347 -4.66 -9.08 -15.14
CA TYR A 347 -3.61 -9.18 -16.15
C TYR A 347 -3.99 -10.15 -17.27
N ILE A 348 -4.50 -11.34 -16.94
CA ILE A 348 -4.98 -12.31 -17.95
C ILE A 348 -6.12 -11.71 -18.78
N ALA A 349 -7.06 -11.00 -18.15
CA ALA A 349 -8.16 -10.34 -18.85
C ALA A 349 -7.67 -9.18 -19.73
N LEU A 350 -6.71 -8.39 -19.26
CA LEU A 350 -6.11 -7.30 -20.03
C LEU A 350 -5.36 -7.86 -21.24
N THR A 351 -4.47 -8.82 -21.02
CA THR A 351 -3.71 -9.50 -22.08
C THR A 351 -4.63 -10.20 -23.08
N TYR A 352 -5.74 -10.78 -22.64
CA TYR A 352 -6.73 -11.37 -23.56
C TYR A 352 -7.48 -10.31 -24.38
N PHE A 353 -7.74 -9.14 -23.80
CA PHE A 353 -8.44 -8.02 -24.46
C PHE A 353 -7.55 -7.24 -25.44
N PHE A 354 -6.25 -7.24 -25.22
CA PHE A 354 -5.27 -6.57 -26.08
C PHE A 354 -4.74 -7.45 -27.22
N ASN A 355 -4.99 -8.77 -27.14
CA ASN A 355 -4.44 -9.77 -28.07
C ASN A 355 -5.54 -10.44 -28.95
N ASN A 356 -6.78 -9.96 -28.85
CA ASN A 356 -7.94 -10.24 -29.70
C ASN A 356 -8.52 -8.91 -30.18
#